data_AF-A0A536FVG7-F1
#
_entry.id   AF-A0A536FVG7-F1
#
_cell.length_a   1.000
_cell.length_b   1.000
_cell.length_c   1.000
_cell.angle_alpha   90.00
_cell.angle_beta   90.00
_cell.angle_gamma   90.00
#
_symmetry.space_group_name_H-M   'P 1'
#
loop_
_entity.id
_entity.type
_entity.pdbx_description
1 polymer ?
#
loop_
_entity_poly.entity_id
_entity_poly.type
_entity_poly.pdbx_seq_one_letter_code
_entity_poly.pdbx_strand_id
1 'polypeptide(L)' 'MSKVEERLAKLGHKVPDPGTPMFNYVGAVRSGNLVFVAGHGPRREDGEYLYRGKVGQDVDVD' A
#
# COMPACT_ATOMS: atom_id res chain seq x y z
N MET A 1 15.65 8.12 9.98
CA MET A 1 14.99 7.79 8.70
C MET A 1 16.04 7.26 7.75
N SER A 2 15.67 6.29 6.92
CA SER A 2 16.50 5.86 5.80
C SER A 2 16.51 6.91 4.68
N LYS A 3 17.50 6.85 3.80
CA LYS A 3 17.55 7.68 2.58
C LYS A 3 16.30 7.52 1.69
N VAL A 4 15.65 6.35 1.75
CA VAL A 4 14.42 6.07 1.01
C VAL A 4 13.24 6.80 1.65
N GLU A 5 13.09 6.73 2.97
CA GLU A 5 12.05 7.42 3.72
C GLU A 5 12.15 8.95 3.56
N GLU A 6 13.37 9.50 3.55
CA GLU A 6 13.59 10.94 3.31
C GLU A 6 13.11 11.39 1.93
N ARG A 7 13.30 10.56 0.89
CA ARG A 7 12.82 10.86 -0.47
C ARG A 7 11.30 10.83 -0.55
N LEU A 8 10.67 9.86 0.11
CA LEU A 8 9.21 9.79 0.21
C LEU A 8 8.65 11.02 0.95
N ALA A 9 9.28 11.42 2.06
CA ALA A 9 8.86 12.59 2.83
C ALA A 9 8.90 13.88 1.99
N LYS A 10 9.92 14.06 1.13
CA LYS A 10 10.01 15.21 0.21
C LYS A 10 8.87 15.25 -0.82
N LEU A 11 8.25 14.12 -1.10
CA LEU A 11 7.06 14.01 -1.97
C LEU A 11 5.75 14.12 -1.18
N GLY A 12 5.80 14.33 0.14
CA GLY A 12 4.61 14.38 1.00
C GLY A 12 4.07 12.99 1.38
N HIS A 13 4.86 11.93 1.22
CA HIS A 13 4.46 10.56 1.55
C HIS A 13 5.20 10.02 2.77
N LYS A 14 4.50 9.24 3.60
CA LYS A 14 5.04 8.45 4.70
C LYS A 14 4.74 6.98 4.44
N VAL A 15 5.65 6.08 4.81
CA VAL A 15 5.38 4.65 4.79
C VAL A 15 4.40 4.33 5.93
N PRO A 16 3.19 3.83 5.64
CA PRO A 16 2.23 3.48 6.68
C PRO A 16 2.66 2.20 7.39
N ASP A 17 2.14 2.00 8.60
CA ASP A 17 2.22 0.69 9.24
C ASP A 17 1.48 -0.36 8.40
N PRO A 18 2.01 -1.59 8.29
CA PRO A 18 1.39 -2.63 7.49
C PRO A 18 0.00 -2.96 8.04
N GLY A 19 -1.01 -2.92 7.17
CA GLY A 19 -2.38 -3.24 7.55
C GLY A 19 -2.58 -4.71 7.91
N THR A 20 -3.58 -4.99 8.74
CA THR A 20 -3.98 -6.36 9.08
C THR A 20 -4.49 -7.12 7.85
N PRO A 21 -4.09 -8.39 7.63
CA PRO A 21 -4.63 -9.21 6.56
C PRO A 21 -6.15 -9.36 6.66
N MET A 22 -6.85 -9.24 5.53
CA MET A 22 -8.32 -9.36 5.50
C MET A 22 -8.84 -10.81 5.53
N PHE A 23 -7.98 -11.78 5.19
CA PHE A 23 -8.30 -13.20 5.13
C PHE A 23 -7.06 -14.02 5.52
N ASN A 24 -7.05 -15.32 5.22
CA ASN A 24 -5.97 -16.25 5.54
C ASN A 24 -4.76 -16.10 4.60
N TYR A 25 -4.04 -14.98 4.70
CA TYR A 25 -2.79 -14.73 4.01
C TYR A 25 -1.87 -13.81 4.84
N VAL A 26 -0.60 -13.70 4.44
CA VAL A 26 0.38 -12.77 5.05
C VAL A 26 0.72 -11.63 4.09
N GLY A 27 1.14 -10.48 4.61
CA GLY A 27 1.48 -9.30 3.79
C GLY A 27 2.67 -9.51 2.86
N ALA A 28 3.62 -10.38 3.26
CA ALA A 28 4.73 -10.80 2.42
C ALA A 28 5.28 -12.16 2.86
N VAL A 29 5.88 -12.89 1.92
CA VAL A 29 6.69 -14.09 2.17
C VAL A 29 8.07 -13.93 1.52
N ARG A 30 9.07 -14.64 2.05
CA ARG A 30 10.42 -14.65 1.50
C ARG A 30 10.79 -16.07 1.06
N SER A 31 11.33 -16.21 -0.15
CA SER A 31 11.94 -17.44 -0.66
C SER A 31 13.36 -17.13 -1.14
N GLY A 32 14.37 -17.64 -0.43
CA GLY A 32 15.77 -17.32 -0.69
C GLY A 32 16.07 -15.82 -0.56
N ASN A 33 16.41 -15.17 -1.67
CA ASN A 33 16.65 -13.73 -1.77
C ASN A 33 15.48 -12.95 -2.40
N LEU A 34 14.34 -13.59 -2.66
CA LEU A 34 13.14 -12.96 -3.21
C LEU A 34 12.12 -12.69 -2.10
N VAL A 35 11.53 -11.50 -2.12
CA VAL A 35 10.39 -11.12 -1.27
C VAL A 35 9.16 -10.96 -2.16
N PHE A 36 8.13 -11.75 -1.89
CA PHE A 36 6.84 -11.71 -2.58
C PHE A 36 5.84 -10.98 -1.69
N VAL A 37 5.35 -9.84 -2.15
CA VAL A 37 4.31 -9.07 -1.45
C VAL A 37 2.92 -9.50 -1.92
N ALA A 38 1.94 -9.47 -1.02
CA ALA A 38 0.55 -9.65 -1.38
C ALA A 38 0.01 -8.43 -2.18
N GLY A 39 -1.27 -8.48 -2.57
CA GLY A 39 -1.93 -7.33 -3.18
C GLY A 39 -2.01 -6.15 -2.21
N HIS A 40 -1.59 -4.97 -2.67
CA HIS A 40 -1.69 -3.71 -1.93
C HIS A 40 -2.66 -2.78 -2.66
N GLY A 41 -3.74 -2.37 -1.98
CA GLY A 41 -4.67 -1.36 -2.48
C GLY A 41 -4.36 0.03 -1.93
N PRO A 42 -5.02 1.08 -2.43
CA PRO A 42 -4.82 2.45 -1.98
C PRO A 42 -5.54 2.68 -0.64
N ARG A 43 -5.06 2.04 0.44
CA ARG A 43 -5.61 2.22 1.78
C ARG A 43 -5.04 3.47 2.44
N ARG A 44 -5.89 4.21 3.14
CA ARG A 44 -5.52 5.27 4.06
C ARG A 44 -5.01 4.67 5.37
N GLU A 45 -4.41 5.51 6.22
CA GLU A 45 -3.89 5.10 7.54
C GLU A 45 -4.99 4.57 8.47
N ASP A 46 -6.24 4.99 8.29
CA ASP A 46 -7.42 4.51 9.03
C ASP A 46 -7.93 3.13 8.55
N GLY A 47 -7.30 2.56 7.52
CA GLY A 47 -7.67 1.27 6.95
C GLY A 47 -8.78 1.33 5.89
N GLU A 48 -9.38 2.49 5.63
CA GLU A 48 -10.34 2.69 4.54
C GLU A 48 -9.65 2.80 3.18
N TYR A 49 -10.38 2.55 2.11
CA TYR A 49 -9.85 2.71 0.76
C TYR A 49 -10.04 4.14 0.29
N LEU A 50 -8.97 4.74 -0.23
CA LEU A 50 -8.96 6.06 -0.84
C LEU A 50 -9.85 6.11 -2.09
N TYR A 51 -9.80 5.06 -2.91
CA TYR A 51 -10.59 4.92 -4.14
C TYR A 51 -11.32 3.57 -4.14
N ARG A 52 -12.63 3.59 -4.40
CA ARG A 52 -13.46 2.40 -4.56
C ARG A 52 -14.37 2.58 -5.77
N GLY A 53 -14.41 1.57 -6.64
CA GLY A 53 -15.26 1.54 -7.83
C GLY A 53 -14.47 1.31 -9.12
N LYS A 54 -15.16 1.36 -10.26
CA LYS A 54 -14.60 1.13 -11.59
C LYS A 54 -14.13 2.44 -12.21
N VAL A 55 -12.89 2.45 -12.70
CA VAL A 55 -12.32 3.60 -13.42
C VAL A 55 -13.14 3.91 -14.68
N GLY A 56 -13.47 5.19 -14.88
CA GLY A 56 -14.32 5.68 -15.96
C GLY A 56 -15.82 5.55 -15.71
N GLN A 57 -16.22 5.05 -14.54
CA GLN A 57 -17.63 4.98 -14.12
C GLN A 57 -17.82 5.58 -12.72
N ASP A 58 -17.11 5.05 -11.73
CA ASP A 58 -17.23 5.44 -10.32
C ASP A 58 -16.05 6.31 -9.85
N VAL A 59 -14.88 6.18 -10.50
CA VAL A 59 -13.67 6.97 -10.23
C VAL A 59 -13.06 7.44 -11.55
N ASP A 60 -12.50 8.64 -11.58
CA ASP A 60 -11.78 9.21 -12.73
C ASP A 60 -10.25 9.14 -12.52
N VAL A 61 -9.51 9.80 -13.40
CA VAL A 61 -8.03 9.81 -13.40
C VAL A 61 -7.46 11.20 -13.07
N ASP A 62 -8.33 12.17 -12.81
CA ASP A 62 -8.01 13.59 -12.58
C ASP A 62 -8.15 13.97 -11.09
#